data_AF-A0A2R7NPL0-F1
#
_entry.id   AF-A0A2R7NPL0-F1
#
_cell.length_a   1.000
_cell.length_b   1.000
_cell.length_c   1.000
_cell.angle_alpha   90.00
_cell.angle_beta   90.00
_cell.angle_gamma   90.00
#
_symmetry.space_group_name_H-M   'P 1'
#
loop_
_entity.id
_entity.type
_entity.pdbx_description
1 polymer ?
#
loop_
_entity_poly.entity_id
_entity_poly.type
_entity_poly.pdbx_seq_one_letter_code
_entity_poly.pdbx_strand_id
1 'polypeptide(L)' 'PAPPRLPSPQEVCADANFLARPMCIHQECQKPSQANQTVCVENRRRYEADEQRRRQTPN' A
#
# COMPACT_ATOMS: atom_id res chain seq x y z
N PRO A 1 -5.80 30.32 -4.10
CA PRO A 1 -6.28 29.01 -3.59
C PRO A 1 -5.30 27.91 -4.02
N ALA A 2 -4.71 27.17 -3.07
CA ALA A 2 -3.83 26.05 -3.42
C ALA A 2 -4.67 24.88 -3.97
N PRO A 3 -4.21 24.15 -4.99
CA PRO A 3 -4.96 23.01 -5.52
C PRO A 3 -5.17 21.97 -4.41
N PRO A 4 -6.36 21.32 -4.35
CA PRO A 4 -6.59 20.23 -3.41
C PRO A 4 -5.55 19.14 -3.68
N ARG A 5 -4.72 18.85 -2.68
CA ARG A 5 -3.77 17.74 -2.77
C ARG A 5 -4.60 16.47 -2.75
N LEU A 6 -4.33 15.56 -3.69
CA LEU A 6 -4.93 14.23 -3.62
C LEU A 6 -4.45 13.57 -2.31
N PRO A 7 -5.36 13.00 -1.51
CA PRO A 7 -4.97 12.31 -0.30
C PRO A 7 -4.08 11.13 -0.66
N SER A 8 -3.01 10.95 0.10
CA SER A 8 -2.13 9.81 -0.06
C SER A 8 -2.87 8.50 0.28
N PRO A 9 -2.44 7.36 -0.25
CA PRO A 9 -3.01 6.05 0.09
C PRO A 9 -3.04 5.78 1.60
N GLN A 10 -2.08 6.35 2.34
CA GLN A 10 -2.00 6.23 3.79
C GLN A 10 -3.11 7.01 4.51
N GLU A 11 -3.52 8.15 3.95
CA GLU A 11 -4.62 8.99 4.45
C GLU A 11 -5.98 8.37 4.08
N VAL A 12 -6.13 7.88 2.84
CA VAL A 12 -7.36 7.18 2.41
C VAL A 12 -7.61 5.93 3.26
N CYS A 13 -6.54 5.22 3.61
CA CYS A 13 -6.61 4.00 4.42
C CYS A 13 -6.34 4.25 5.91
N ALA A 14 -6.44 5.50 6.40
CA ALA A 14 -6.22 5.82 7.81
C ALA A 14 -7.29 5.20 8.71
N ASP A 15 -8.53 5.15 8.22
CA ASP A 15 -9.68 4.55 8.92
C ASP A 15 -9.71 3.02 8.87
N ALA A 16 -8.83 2.39 8.07
CA ALA A 16 -8.76 0.95 7.97
C ALA A 16 -8.04 0.34 9.19
N ASN A 17 -8.61 -0.74 9.73
CA ASN A 17 -8.00 -1.53 10.81
C ASN A 17 -6.59 -1.99 10.43
N PHE A 18 -5.69 -2.19 11.40
CA PHE A 18 -4.28 -2.55 11.16
C PHE A 18 -4.08 -3.74 10.20
N LEU A 19 -4.98 -4.74 10.22
CA LEU A 19 -4.95 -5.89 9.32
C LEU A 19 -5.48 -5.56 7.90
N ALA A 20 -6.45 -4.67 7.79
CA ALA A 20 -7.07 -4.25 6.52
C ALA A 20 -6.29 -3.12 5.83
N ARG A 21 -5.59 -2.29 6.59
CA ARG A 21 -4.77 -1.16 6.13
C ARG A 21 -3.74 -1.54 5.08
N PRO A 22 -2.91 -2.60 5.23
CA PRO A 22 -1.97 -2.99 4.18
C PRO A 22 -2.67 -3.42 2.89
N MET A 23 -3.84 -4.08 2.97
CA MET A 23 -4.64 -4.44 1.80
C MET A 23 -5.27 -3.22 1.14
N CYS A 24 -5.81 -2.29 1.93
CA CYS A 24 -6.36 -1.03 1.43
C CYS A 24 -5.29 -0.22 0.70
N ILE A 25 -4.12 -0.06 1.30
CA ILE A 25 -2.99 0.64 0.67
C ILE A 25 -2.60 -0.09 -0.63
N HIS A 26 -2.54 -1.41 -0.63
CA HIS A 26 -2.24 -2.18 -1.83
C HIS A 26 -3.23 -1.88 -2.97
N GLN A 27 -4.54 -1.83 -2.67
CA GLN A 27 -5.57 -1.48 -3.65
C GLN A 27 -5.45 -0.04 -4.15
N GLU A 28 -5.21 0.92 -3.26
CA GLU A 28 -4.93 2.31 -3.66
C GLU A 28 -3.69 2.38 -4.56
N CYS A 29 -2.65 1.61 -4.26
CA CYS A 29 -1.41 1.57 -5.02
C CYS A 29 -1.54 0.89 -6.39
N GLN A 30 -2.60 0.12 -6.63
CA GLN A 30 -2.94 -0.35 -7.98
C GLN A 30 -3.48 0.78 -8.86
N LYS A 31 -3.90 1.91 -8.28
CA LYS A 31 -4.36 3.07 -9.06
C LYS A 31 -3.16 3.80 -9.68
N PRO A 32 -3.19 4.14 -10.98
CA PRO A 32 -2.07 4.82 -11.64
C PRO A 32 -1.76 6.20 -11.01
N SER A 33 -2.79 6.87 -10.47
CA SER A 33 -2.65 8.16 -9.77
C SER A 33 -1.88 8.07 -8.45
N GLN A 34 -1.82 6.88 -7.84
CA GLN A 34 -1.18 6.65 -6.55
C GLN A 34 0.09 5.80 -6.66
N ALA A 35 0.29 5.08 -7.77
CA ALA A 35 1.42 4.17 -8.00
C ALA A 35 2.80 4.82 -7.83
N ASN A 36 2.91 6.13 -8.06
CA ASN A 36 4.17 6.88 -7.93
C ASN A 36 4.45 7.40 -6.50
N GLN A 37 3.58 7.09 -5.53
CA GLN A 37 3.76 7.49 -4.14
C GLN A 37 4.77 6.58 -3.43
N THR A 38 5.59 7.14 -2.53
CA THR A 38 6.59 6.39 -1.75
C THR A 38 5.98 5.22 -0.98
N VAL A 39 4.81 5.44 -0.37
CA VAL A 39 4.06 4.41 0.37
C VAL A 39 3.72 3.20 -0.50
N CYS A 40 3.51 3.39 -1.80
CA CYS A 40 3.21 2.30 -2.73
C CYS A 40 4.44 1.48 -3.09
N VAL A 41 5.58 2.15 -3.27
CA VAL A 41 6.86 1.47 -3.47
C VAL A 41 7.21 0.61 -2.24
N GLU A 42 7.01 1.14 -1.03
CA GLU A 42 7.26 0.41 0.20
C GLU A 42 6.25 -0.72 0.43
N ASN A 43 4.97 -0.49 0.16
CA ASN A 43 3.93 -1.52 0.26
C ASN A 43 4.22 -2.70 -0.67
N ARG A 44 4.61 -2.42 -1.93
CA ARG A 44 4.99 -3.46 -2.90
C ARG A 44 6.17 -4.29 -2.40
N ARG A 45 7.24 -3.64 -1.94
CA ARG A 45 8.42 -4.34 -1.37
C ARG A 45 8.05 -5.24 -0.20
N ARG A 46 7.15 -4.78 0.68
CA ARG A 46 6.68 -5.58 1.81
C ARG A 46 5.85 -6.79 1.38
N TYR A 47 4.96 -6.61 0.40
CA TYR A 47 4.17 -7.71 -0.15
C TYR A 47 5.06 -8.76 -0.83
N GLU A 48 6.00 -8.33 -1.67
CA GLU A 48 7.00 -9.20 -2.30
C GLU A 48 7.83 -9.95 -1.26
N ALA A 49 8.25 -9.28 -0.19
CA ALA A 49 8.97 -9.92 0.91
C ALA A 49 8.11 -10.95 1.67
N ASP A 50 6.81 -10.68 1.91
CA ASP A 50 5.90 -11.65 2.51
C ASP A 50 5.72 -12.87 1.62
N GLU A 51 5.50 -12.66 0.31
CA GLU A 51 5.39 -13.75 -0.66
C GLU A 51 6.66 -14.60 -0.73
N GLN A 52 7.84 -13.96 -0.72
CA GLN A 52 9.11 -14.66 -0.65
C GLN A 52 9.24 -15.47 0.64
N ARG A 53 8.85 -14.90 1.79
CA ARG A 53 8.87 -15.61 3.07
C ARG A 53 7.92 -16.80 3.09
N ARG A 54 6.70 -16.64 2.57
CA ARG A 54 5.74 -17.75 2.43
C ARG A 54 6.30 -18.86 1.56
N ARG A 55 6.96 -18.51 0.46
CA ARG A 55 7.60 -19.49 -0.44
C ARG A 55 8.81 -20.19 0.18
N GLN A 56 9.52 -19.51 1.08
CA GLN A 56 10.70 -20.05 1.78
C GLN A 56 10.37 -20.79 3.08
N THR A 57 9.09 -20.89 3.46
CA THR A 57 8.69 -21.74 4.58
C THR A 57 8.31 -23.11 3.98
N PRO A 58 9.23 -24.09 3.90
CA PRO A 58 8.86 -25.44 3.53
C PRO A 58 7.87 -25.94 4.58
N ASN A 59 6.72 -26.43 4.13
CA ASN A 59 5.79 -27.18 4.98
C ASN A 59 6.43 -28.50 5.37
#